data_AF-A0A971SQM8-F1
#
_entry.id   AF-A0A971SQM8-F1
#
_cell.length_a   1.000
_cell.length_b   1.000
_cell.length_c   1.000
_cell.angle_alpha   90.00
_cell.angle_beta   90.00
_cell.angle_gamma   90.00
#
_symmetry.space_group_name_H-M   'P 1'
#
loop_
_entity.id
_entity.type
_entity.pdbx_description
1 polymer ?
#
loop_
_entity_poly.entity_id
_entity_poly.type
_entity_poly.pdbx_seq_one_letter_code
_entity_poly.pdbx_strand_id
1 'polypeptide(L)'
;MLTPQNFREKTFERAIFGGYDMGSVDDFLEEAANDYAAVARENMVLKTKMKVLVEKIEEYRATEDSMRLTLLSAQKLSSQIEKEAKEKADSVISEAKVEAERITREAHNQRIDEEAKLLNAKQASAQYIENIRILTAKQMECIDMLDVFHRGATKDDAPSAPETKEDEVEDTVRRIESSVERMAGSADADKEIGKVVSDTQDGPSISDGEPTRMFGGGDSNTIHFGK
;
A
#
# COMPACT_ATOMS: atom_id res chain seq x y z
N MET A 1 53.83 -42.40 -53.89
CA MET A 1 55.06 -42.65 -53.08
C MET A 1 55.39 -44.12 -53.20
N LEU A 2 56.67 -44.48 -53.25
CA LEU A 2 57.06 -45.89 -53.10
C LEU A 2 56.63 -46.37 -51.71
N THR A 3 56.27 -47.64 -51.60
CA THR A 3 56.04 -48.32 -50.31
C THR A 3 57.25 -49.18 -49.96
N PRO A 4 57.44 -49.55 -48.69
CA PRO A 4 58.46 -50.54 -48.30
C PRO A 4 58.40 -51.82 -49.15
N GLN A 5 57.17 -52.24 -49.49
CA GLN A 5 56.90 -53.37 -50.37
C GLN A 5 57.50 -53.18 -51.76
N ASN A 6 57.43 -51.97 -52.32
CA ASN A 6 57.97 -51.68 -53.64
C ASN A 6 59.50 -51.73 -53.70
N PHE A 7 60.20 -51.57 -52.57
CA PHE A 7 61.65 -51.80 -52.51
C PHE A 7 61.97 -53.29 -52.51
N ARG A 8 61.22 -54.10 -51.76
CA ARG A 8 61.41 -55.56 -51.68
C ARG A 8 61.04 -56.31 -52.96
N GLU A 9 60.06 -55.79 -53.71
CA GLU A 9 59.61 -56.39 -54.98
C GLU A 9 60.40 -55.86 -56.19
N LYS A 10 61.38 -54.98 -55.99
CA LYS A 10 62.10 -54.35 -57.09
C LYS A 10 63.17 -55.28 -57.64
N THR A 11 63.00 -55.72 -58.88
CA THR A 11 64.02 -56.48 -59.63
C THR A 11 64.77 -55.60 -60.62
N PHE A 12 66.06 -55.84 -60.79
CA PHE A 12 66.91 -55.16 -61.77
C PHE A 12 67.35 -56.13 -62.88
N GLU A 13 67.56 -55.61 -64.10
CA GLU A 13 68.12 -56.41 -65.21
C GLU A 13 69.60 -56.72 -64.96
N ARG A 14 70.01 -57.95 -65.26
CA ARG A 14 71.38 -58.42 -65.03
C ARG A 14 72.34 -57.84 -66.06
N ALA A 15 73.34 -57.10 -65.61
CA ALA A 15 74.39 -56.55 -66.48
C ALA A 15 75.36 -57.65 -66.96
N ILE A 16 75.75 -57.60 -68.23
CA ILE A 16 76.59 -58.61 -68.89
C ILE A 16 78.10 -58.37 -68.65
N PHE A 17 78.51 -57.14 -68.33
CA PHE A 17 79.89 -56.80 -67.99
C PHE A 17 79.94 -55.63 -66.99
N GLY A 18 80.70 -55.77 -65.90
CA GLY A 18 80.96 -54.67 -64.93
C GLY A 18 79.78 -54.20 -64.06
N GLY A 19 78.80 -55.06 -63.77
CA GLY A 19 77.64 -54.72 -62.94
C GLY A 19 77.89 -54.68 -61.43
N TYR A 20 76.93 -54.15 -60.69
CA TYR A 20 76.89 -54.24 -59.22
C TYR A 20 76.64 -55.67 -58.75
N ASP A 21 77.18 -56.02 -57.59
CA ASP A 21 76.92 -57.31 -56.95
C ASP A 21 75.47 -57.41 -56.48
N MET A 22 74.77 -58.47 -56.89
CA MET A 22 73.33 -58.61 -56.65
C MET A 22 73.00 -58.78 -55.17
N GLY A 23 73.83 -59.52 -54.41
CA GLY A 23 73.63 -59.70 -52.97
C GLY A 23 73.77 -58.38 -52.20
N SER A 24 74.81 -57.60 -52.52
CA SER A 24 75.01 -56.28 -51.90
C SER A 24 73.89 -55.28 -52.21
N VAL A 25 73.30 -55.36 -53.41
CA VAL A 25 72.14 -54.52 -53.78
C VAL A 25 70.88 -54.95 -53.05
N ASP A 26 70.65 -56.25 -52.90
CA ASP A 26 69.51 -56.79 -52.17
C ASP A 26 69.57 -56.42 -50.67
N ASP A 27 70.74 -56.55 -50.03
CA ASP A 27 70.97 -56.12 -48.64
C ASP A 27 70.67 -54.62 -48.45
N PHE A 28 71.10 -53.78 -49.40
CA PHE A 28 70.81 -52.34 -49.37
C PHE A 28 69.31 -52.04 -49.57
N LEU A 29 68.62 -52.78 -50.45
CA LEU A 29 67.17 -52.63 -50.63
C LEU A 29 66.38 -53.05 -49.39
N GLU A 30 66.82 -54.09 -48.67
CA GLU A 30 66.23 -54.54 -47.40
C GLU A 30 66.38 -53.46 -46.31
N GLU A 31 67.58 -52.90 -46.15
CA GLU A 31 67.86 -51.78 -45.24
C GLU A 31 67.01 -50.55 -45.60
N ALA A 32 67.01 -50.14 -46.86
CA ALA A 32 66.22 -49.01 -47.35
C ALA A 32 64.71 -49.24 -47.15
N ALA A 33 64.21 -50.46 -47.35
CA ALA A 33 62.81 -50.80 -47.10
C ALA A 33 62.45 -50.66 -45.61
N ASN A 34 63.34 -51.08 -44.71
CA ASN A 34 63.14 -51.01 -43.27
C ASN A 34 63.16 -49.57 -42.76
N ASP A 35 64.12 -48.76 -43.22
CA ASP A 35 64.19 -47.33 -42.89
C ASP A 35 62.98 -46.57 -43.42
N TYR A 36 62.57 -46.85 -44.67
CA TYR A 36 61.38 -46.23 -45.24
C TYR A 36 60.12 -46.61 -44.46
N ALA A 37 60.01 -47.87 -44.00
CA ALA A 37 58.91 -48.32 -43.15
C ALA A 37 58.91 -47.64 -41.77
N ALA A 38 60.09 -47.38 -41.18
CA ALA A 38 60.23 -46.67 -39.93
C ALA A 38 59.78 -45.20 -40.07
N VAL A 39 60.28 -44.49 -41.09
CA VAL A 39 59.90 -43.10 -41.39
C VAL A 39 58.41 -42.99 -41.71
N ALA A 40 57.84 -43.94 -42.46
CA ALA A 40 56.40 -43.94 -42.75
C ALA A 40 55.55 -44.11 -41.48
N ARG A 41 55.96 -45.00 -40.55
CA ARG A 41 55.31 -45.14 -39.23
C ARG A 41 55.42 -43.86 -38.41
N GLU A 42 56.61 -43.28 -38.33
CA GLU A 42 56.82 -42.04 -37.57
C GLU A 42 55.98 -40.89 -38.17
N ASN A 43 55.92 -40.78 -39.49
CA ASN A 43 55.10 -39.78 -40.17
C ASN A 43 53.61 -39.97 -39.85
N MET A 44 53.12 -41.21 -39.80
CA MET A 44 51.74 -41.50 -39.40
C MET A 44 51.49 -41.12 -37.94
N VAL A 45 52.41 -41.45 -37.03
CA VAL A 45 52.32 -41.04 -35.61
C VAL A 45 52.32 -39.53 -35.47
N LEU A 46 53.20 -38.82 -36.19
CA LEU A 46 53.29 -37.36 -36.19
C LEU A 46 52.00 -36.72 -36.72
N LYS A 47 51.43 -37.25 -37.80
CA LYS A 47 50.14 -36.80 -38.33
C LYS A 47 49.01 -36.96 -37.31
N THR A 48 48.96 -38.10 -36.63
CA THR A 48 47.98 -38.32 -35.55
C THR A 48 48.18 -37.35 -34.39
N LYS A 49 49.43 -37.14 -33.93
CA LYS A 49 49.74 -36.15 -32.89
C LYS A 49 49.32 -34.74 -33.30
N MET A 50 49.58 -34.36 -34.55
CA MET A 50 49.20 -33.05 -35.07
C MET A 50 47.68 -32.88 -35.10
N LYS A 51 46.94 -33.93 -35.49
CA LYS A 51 45.48 -33.93 -35.45
C LYS A 51 44.95 -33.69 -34.03
N VAL A 52 45.45 -34.46 -33.06
CA VAL A 52 45.05 -34.32 -31.64
C VAL A 52 45.38 -32.94 -31.08
N LEU A 53 46.53 -32.37 -31.45
CA LEU A 53 46.91 -31.01 -31.02
C LEU A 53 45.98 -29.95 -31.61
N VAL A 54 45.59 -30.08 -32.88
CA VAL A 54 44.62 -29.17 -33.50
C VAL A 54 43.26 -29.28 -32.83
N GLU A 55 42.76 -30.50 -32.60
CA GLU A 55 41.50 -30.75 -31.89
C GLU A 55 41.52 -30.13 -30.48
N LYS A 56 42.62 -30.27 -29.72
CA LYS A 56 42.77 -29.62 -28.41
C LYS A 56 42.80 -28.10 -28.47
N ILE A 57 43.43 -27.51 -29.49
CA ILE A 57 43.45 -26.05 -29.66
C ILE A 57 42.04 -25.53 -29.90
N GLU A 58 41.25 -26.22 -30.73
CA GLU A 58 39.85 -25.84 -30.97
C GLU A 58 39.00 -25.98 -29.70
N GLU A 59 39.18 -27.04 -28.93
CA GLU A 59 38.50 -27.24 -27.64
C GLU A 59 38.84 -26.12 -26.64
N TYR A 60 40.13 -25.75 -26.51
CA TYR A 60 40.53 -24.65 -25.65
C TYR A 60 39.97 -23.31 -26.10
N ARG A 61 39.95 -23.03 -27.41
CA ARG A 61 39.34 -21.81 -27.95
C ARG A 61 37.84 -21.75 -27.65
N ALA A 62 37.11 -22.84 -27.89
CA ALA A 62 35.68 -22.90 -27.57
C ALA A 62 35.42 -22.70 -26.07
N THR A 63 36.26 -23.27 -25.22
CA THR A 63 36.18 -23.11 -23.76
C THR A 63 36.47 -21.66 -23.36
N GLU A 64 37.50 -21.03 -23.91
CA GLU A 64 37.86 -19.63 -23.68
C GLU A 64 36.71 -18.69 -24.07
N ASP A 65 36.10 -18.91 -25.24
CA ASP A 65 34.95 -18.12 -25.70
C ASP A 65 33.75 -18.26 -24.76
N SER A 66 33.46 -19.47 -24.29
CA SER A 66 32.41 -19.72 -23.29
C SER A 66 32.71 -19.04 -21.95
N MET A 67 33.95 -19.10 -21.48
CA MET A 67 34.39 -18.43 -20.26
C MET A 67 34.27 -16.91 -20.41
N ARG A 68 34.72 -16.34 -21.53
CA ARG A 68 34.60 -14.92 -21.85
C ARG A 68 33.14 -14.48 -21.88
N LEU A 69 32.26 -15.24 -22.51
CA LEU A 69 30.83 -14.96 -22.53
C LEU A 69 30.22 -14.99 -21.12
N THR A 70 30.60 -16.00 -20.33
CA THR A 70 30.16 -16.13 -18.94
C THR A 70 30.60 -14.94 -18.09
N LEU A 71 31.86 -14.51 -18.22
CA LEU A 71 32.39 -13.34 -17.51
C LEU A 71 31.66 -12.05 -17.90
N LEU A 72 31.40 -11.85 -19.20
CA LEU A 72 30.63 -10.70 -19.67
C LEU A 72 29.19 -10.70 -19.15
N SER A 73 28.55 -11.87 -19.14
CA SER A 73 27.22 -12.06 -18.58
C SER A 73 27.18 -11.77 -17.08
N ALA A 74 28.15 -12.29 -16.33
CA ALA A 74 28.31 -12.04 -14.90
C ALA A 74 28.56 -10.56 -14.59
N GLN A 75 29.39 -9.87 -15.39
CA GLN A 75 29.64 -8.43 -15.26
C GLN A 75 28.36 -7.62 -15.51
N LYS A 76 27.61 -7.96 -16.57
CA LYS A 76 26.34 -7.30 -16.90
C LYS A 76 25.31 -7.52 -15.78
N LEU A 77 25.20 -8.74 -15.28
CA LEU A 77 24.33 -9.07 -14.16
C LEU A 77 24.72 -8.31 -12.89
N SER A 78 26.02 -8.22 -12.59
CA SER A 78 26.52 -7.47 -11.44
C SER A 78 26.16 -5.99 -11.53
N SER A 79 26.38 -5.38 -12.71
CA SER A 79 26.00 -3.98 -12.95
C SER A 79 24.49 -3.75 -12.85
N GLN A 80 23.68 -4.71 -13.32
CA GLN A 80 22.24 -4.67 -13.20
C GLN A 80 21.80 -4.75 -11.73
N ILE A 81 22.36 -5.67 -10.94
CA ILE A 81 22.09 -5.79 -9.50
C ILE A 81 22.45 -4.49 -8.78
N GLU A 82 23.61 -3.90 -9.06
CA GLU A 82 24.01 -2.63 -8.46
C GLU A 82 23.05 -1.49 -8.80
N LYS A 83 22.60 -1.42 -10.06
CA LYS A 83 21.65 -0.40 -10.51
C LYS A 83 20.29 -0.60 -9.83
N GLU A 84 19.74 -1.81 -9.85
CA GLU A 84 18.46 -2.12 -9.21
C GLU A 84 18.50 -1.89 -7.69
N ALA A 85 19.62 -2.22 -7.04
CA ALA A 85 19.79 -1.98 -5.61
C ALA A 85 19.80 -0.48 -5.29
N LYS A 86 20.50 0.33 -6.11
CA LYS A 86 20.51 1.80 -5.97
C LYS A 86 19.12 2.39 -6.21
N GLU A 87 18.44 2.00 -7.28
CA GLU A 87 17.09 2.47 -7.59
C GLU A 87 16.09 2.11 -6.49
N LYS A 88 16.15 0.88 -5.95
CA LYS A 88 15.32 0.47 -4.81
C LYS A 88 15.65 1.25 -3.55
N ALA A 89 16.92 1.47 -3.26
CA ALA A 89 17.33 2.27 -2.11
C ALA A 89 16.81 3.71 -2.22
N ASP A 90 16.95 4.33 -3.38
CA ASP A 90 16.45 5.68 -3.65
C ASP A 90 14.93 5.76 -3.56
N SER A 91 14.20 4.75 -4.07
CA SER A 91 12.74 4.66 -3.94
C SER A 91 12.32 4.59 -2.49
N VAL A 92 12.93 3.69 -1.70
CA VAL A 92 12.63 3.53 -0.27
C VAL A 92 12.91 4.82 0.51
N ILE A 93 14.03 5.49 0.23
CA ILE A 93 14.36 6.77 0.87
C ILE A 93 13.34 7.85 0.48
N SER A 94 12.95 7.91 -0.79
CA SER A 94 11.95 8.87 -1.28
C SER A 94 10.58 8.64 -0.64
N GLU A 95 10.10 7.39 -0.64
CA GLU A 95 8.84 6.98 -0.01
C GLU A 95 8.85 7.28 1.50
N ALA A 96 9.93 6.95 2.19
CA ALA A 96 10.07 7.24 3.62
C ALA A 96 10.05 8.75 3.91
N LYS A 97 10.65 9.58 3.05
CA LYS A 97 10.59 11.04 3.18
C LYS A 97 9.18 11.57 2.98
N VAL A 98 8.49 11.13 1.92
CA VAL A 98 7.11 11.54 1.64
C VAL A 98 6.19 11.14 2.80
N GLU A 99 6.35 9.94 3.33
CA GLU A 99 5.56 9.46 4.46
C GLU A 99 5.88 10.22 5.76
N ALA A 100 7.15 10.50 6.03
CA ALA A 100 7.55 11.32 7.17
C ALA A 100 6.98 12.75 7.09
N GLU A 101 7.00 13.36 5.90
CA GLU A 101 6.39 14.67 5.66
C GLU A 101 4.87 14.63 5.85
N ARG A 102 4.21 13.55 5.38
CA ARG A 102 2.77 13.33 5.55
C ARG A 102 2.41 13.25 7.04
N ILE A 103 3.10 12.41 7.80
CA ILE A 103 2.89 12.23 9.25
C ILE A 103 3.13 13.55 9.99
N THR A 104 4.22 14.25 9.66
CA THR A 104 4.55 15.53 10.31
C THR A 104 3.47 16.58 10.05
N ARG A 105 2.97 16.66 8.81
CA ARG A 105 1.89 17.58 8.44
C ARG A 105 0.58 17.23 9.14
N GLU A 106 0.25 15.95 9.20
CA GLU A 106 -0.95 15.47 9.90
C GLU A 106 -0.89 15.79 11.40
N ALA A 107 0.22 15.48 12.06
CA ALA A 107 0.45 15.81 13.46
C ALA A 107 0.41 17.32 13.73
N HIS A 108 0.96 18.12 12.81
CA HIS A 108 0.92 19.59 12.90
C HIS A 108 -0.52 20.12 12.81
N ASN A 109 -1.32 19.63 11.86
CA ASN A 109 -2.71 20.01 11.71
C ASN A 109 -3.54 19.61 12.94
N GLN A 110 -3.37 18.37 13.44
CA GLN A 110 -4.01 17.92 14.67
C GLN A 110 -3.65 18.82 15.86
N ARG A 111 -2.38 19.24 15.97
CA ARG A 111 -1.95 20.16 17.02
C ARG A 111 -2.67 21.51 16.90
N ILE A 112 -2.78 22.06 15.70
CA ILE A 112 -3.50 23.32 15.46
C ILE A 112 -4.98 23.19 15.86
N ASP A 113 -5.62 22.09 15.46
CA ASP A 113 -7.03 21.85 15.78
C ASP A 113 -7.26 21.71 17.29
N GLU A 114 -6.39 20.98 17.99
CA GLU A 114 -6.46 20.85 19.45
C GLU A 114 -6.14 22.16 20.17
N GLU A 115 -5.16 22.94 19.71
CA GLU A 115 -4.89 24.29 20.23
C GLU A 115 -6.10 25.22 20.06
N ALA A 116 -6.78 25.16 18.91
CA ALA A 116 -7.99 25.94 18.66
C ALA A 116 -9.15 25.51 19.57
N LYS A 117 -9.38 24.20 19.75
CA LYS A 117 -10.38 23.69 20.71
C LYS A 117 -10.09 24.13 22.13
N LEU A 118 -8.83 24.05 22.55
CA LEU A 118 -8.38 24.46 23.87
C LEU A 118 -8.56 25.97 24.10
N LEU A 119 -8.28 26.79 23.08
CA LEU A 119 -8.52 28.23 23.13
C LEU A 119 -10.03 28.53 23.27
N ASN A 120 -10.87 27.89 22.45
CA ASN A 120 -12.33 28.05 22.50
C ASN A 120 -12.89 27.61 23.87
N ALA A 121 -12.43 26.49 24.42
CA ALA A 121 -12.83 26.02 25.74
C ALA A 121 -12.42 27.01 26.85
N LYS A 122 -11.21 27.58 26.77
CA LYS A 122 -10.76 28.63 27.71
C LYS A 122 -11.62 29.88 27.61
N GLN A 123 -11.95 30.34 26.40
CA GLN A 123 -12.81 31.49 26.18
C GLN A 123 -14.22 31.24 26.70
N ALA A 124 -14.82 30.08 26.41
CA ALA A 124 -16.13 29.69 26.91
C ALA A 124 -16.16 29.63 28.45
N SER A 125 -15.11 29.08 29.08
CA SER A 125 -14.99 29.07 30.53
C SER A 125 -14.89 30.48 31.12
N ALA A 126 -14.13 31.38 30.50
CA ALA A 126 -14.03 32.76 30.95
C ALA A 126 -15.37 33.50 30.84
N GLN A 127 -16.07 33.31 29.72
CA GLN A 127 -17.42 33.85 29.51
C GLN A 127 -18.42 33.30 30.54
N TYR A 128 -18.36 32.01 30.86
CA TYR A 128 -19.21 31.40 31.87
C TYR A 128 -18.99 32.01 33.26
N ILE A 129 -17.72 32.20 33.66
CA ILE A 129 -17.39 32.87 34.93
C ILE A 129 -17.95 34.30 34.95
N GLU A 130 -17.82 35.04 33.85
CA GLU A 130 -18.34 36.40 33.77
C GLU A 130 -19.87 36.45 33.82
N ASN A 131 -20.55 35.54 33.11
CA ASN A 131 -22.00 35.41 33.17
C ASN A 131 -22.51 35.10 34.59
N ILE A 132 -21.80 34.26 35.34
CA ILE A 132 -22.10 34.01 36.76
C ILE A 132 -21.92 35.29 37.58
N ARG A 133 -20.83 36.02 37.39
CA ARG A 133 -20.60 37.29 38.12
C ARG A 133 -21.73 38.28 37.88
N ILE A 134 -22.15 38.45 36.63
CA ILE A 134 -23.26 39.32 36.26
C ILE A 134 -24.57 38.83 36.90
N LEU A 135 -24.85 37.52 36.85
CA LEU A 135 -26.05 36.95 37.46
C LEU A 135 -26.08 37.16 38.97
N THR A 136 -24.97 36.90 39.67
CA THR A 136 -24.87 37.10 41.12
C THR A 136 -25.03 38.59 41.47
N ALA A 137 -24.41 39.50 40.70
CA ALA A 137 -24.58 40.94 40.90
C ALA A 137 -26.05 41.36 40.75
N LYS A 138 -26.75 40.84 39.73
CA LYS A 138 -28.19 41.08 39.52
C LYS A 138 -29.04 40.51 40.65
N GLN A 139 -28.71 39.32 41.15
CA GLN A 139 -29.41 38.72 42.29
C GLN A 139 -29.22 39.56 43.56
N MET A 140 -28.01 40.08 43.81
CA MET A 140 -27.74 41.00 44.91
C MET A 140 -28.54 42.29 44.76
N GLU A 141 -28.60 42.89 43.57
CA GLU A 141 -29.42 44.08 43.29
C GLU A 141 -30.92 43.83 43.57
N CYS A 142 -31.45 42.65 43.20
CA CYS A 142 -32.82 42.27 43.55
C CYS A 142 -33.04 42.18 45.07
N ILE A 143 -32.07 41.62 45.80
CA ILE A 143 -32.13 41.56 47.27
C ILE A 143 -32.09 42.97 47.86
N ASP A 144 -31.20 43.83 47.40
CA ASP A 144 -31.11 45.22 47.86
C ASP A 144 -32.43 45.99 47.60
N MET A 145 -33.06 45.78 46.43
CA MET A 145 -34.39 46.34 46.14
C MET A 145 -35.47 45.81 47.10
N LEU A 146 -35.46 44.52 47.44
CA LEU A 146 -36.38 43.94 48.41
C LEU A 146 -36.15 44.47 49.83
N ASP A 147 -34.89 44.70 50.21
CA ASP A 147 -34.49 45.30 51.49
C ASP A 147 -34.97 46.75 51.60
N VAL A 148 -34.88 47.54 50.51
CA VAL A 148 -35.44 48.89 50.45
C VAL A 148 -36.97 48.86 50.53
N PHE A 149 -37.63 47.91 49.86
CA PHE A 149 -39.08 47.73 49.95
C PHE A 149 -39.52 47.35 51.38
N HIS A 150 -38.79 46.46 52.07
CA HIS A 150 -39.07 46.08 53.45
C HIS A 150 -38.75 47.20 54.46
N ARG A 151 -37.66 47.97 54.28
CA ARG A 151 -37.37 49.16 55.12
C ARG A 151 -38.33 50.32 54.88
N GLY A 152 -38.89 50.42 53.66
CA GLY A 152 -39.98 51.34 53.34
C GLY A 152 -41.29 50.96 54.03
N ALA A 153 -41.49 49.67 54.34
CA ALA A 153 -42.65 49.18 55.07
C ALA A 153 -42.55 49.30 56.60
N THR A 154 -41.39 49.66 57.16
CA THR A 154 -41.18 49.75 58.62
C THR A 154 -40.81 51.16 59.10
N LYS A 155 -41.47 52.19 58.56
CA LYS A 155 -41.61 53.48 59.25
C LYS A 155 -43.06 53.94 59.21
N ASP A 156 -43.74 53.68 60.33
CA ASP A 156 -44.83 54.44 60.95
C ASP A 156 -45.86 55.07 60.01
N ASP A 157 -46.92 54.31 59.73
CA ASP A 157 -48.25 54.63 60.26
C ASP A 157 -49.15 53.40 60.13
N ALA A 158 -49.62 52.89 61.26
CA ALA A 158 -50.60 51.82 61.33
C ALA A 158 -51.99 52.34 60.93
N PRO A 159 -52.74 51.66 60.04
CA PRO A 159 -54.19 51.79 60.02
C PRO A 159 -54.82 50.59 60.71
N SER A 160 -55.75 50.92 61.60
CA SER A 160 -56.81 50.04 62.10
C SER A 160 -57.38 49.16 60.99
N ALA A 161 -57.67 47.91 61.36
CA ALA A 161 -58.50 47.00 60.59
C ALA A 161 -59.80 47.69 60.11
N PRO A 162 -60.24 47.38 58.88
CA PRO A 162 -61.64 47.24 58.59
C PRO A 162 -61.97 45.82 58.13
N GLU A 163 -63.22 45.48 58.41
CA GLU A 163 -63.83 44.17 58.34
C GLU A 163 -63.95 43.62 56.90
N THR A 164 -63.88 42.29 56.81
CA THR A 164 -64.51 41.38 55.83
C THR A 164 -65.00 41.95 54.50
N LYS A 165 -64.31 41.55 53.41
CA LYS A 165 -64.84 41.49 52.03
C LYS A 165 -64.94 40.03 51.60
N GLU A 166 -65.74 39.24 52.30
CA GLU A 166 -66.05 37.85 51.91
C GLU A 166 -67.09 37.80 50.76
N ASP A 167 -67.96 38.83 50.66
CA ASP A 167 -69.04 38.87 49.66
C ASP A 167 -68.58 39.06 48.20
N GLU A 168 -67.49 39.80 47.94
CA GLU A 168 -66.98 40.01 46.56
C GLU A 168 -66.33 38.74 45.98
N VAL A 169 -65.78 37.87 46.84
CA VAL A 169 -65.16 36.61 46.41
C VAL A 169 -66.24 35.56 46.13
N GLU A 170 -67.30 35.52 46.93
CA GLU A 170 -68.42 34.59 46.68
C GLU A 170 -69.21 34.95 45.41
N ASP A 171 -69.38 36.25 45.12
CA ASP A 171 -70.00 36.71 43.86
C ASP A 171 -69.12 36.41 42.64
N THR A 172 -67.80 36.47 42.75
CA THR A 172 -66.90 36.10 41.64
C THR A 172 -66.88 34.59 41.40
N VAL A 173 -66.92 33.79 42.47
CA VAL A 173 -67.06 32.32 42.35
C VAL A 173 -68.38 31.95 41.70
N ARG A 174 -69.52 32.54 42.12
CA ARG A 174 -70.83 32.34 41.45
C ARG A 174 -70.83 32.74 39.97
N ARG A 175 -70.08 33.79 39.60
CA ARG A 175 -69.97 34.25 38.20
C ARG A 175 -69.14 33.30 37.34
N ILE A 176 -68.15 32.64 37.94
CA ILE A 176 -67.34 31.61 37.31
C ILE A 176 -68.17 30.33 37.15
N GLU A 177 -68.87 29.88 38.19
CA GLU A 177 -69.73 28.68 38.14
C GLU A 177 -70.84 28.82 37.09
N SER A 178 -71.53 29.98 37.05
CA SER A 178 -72.56 30.26 36.03
C SER A 178 -72.01 30.49 34.61
N SER A 179 -70.71 30.72 34.45
CA SER A 179 -70.03 30.72 33.14
C SER A 179 -69.64 29.31 32.72
N VAL A 180 -69.22 28.47 33.66
CA VAL A 180 -68.85 27.07 33.43
C VAL A 180 -70.07 26.22 33.07
N GLU A 181 -71.23 26.41 33.70
CA GLU A 181 -72.47 25.73 33.30
C GLU A 181 -72.95 26.15 31.91
N ARG A 182 -72.71 27.42 31.52
CA ARG A 182 -73.00 27.90 30.14
C ARG A 182 -72.03 27.34 29.11
N MET A 183 -70.79 27.05 29.48
CA MET A 183 -69.81 26.39 28.61
C MET A 183 -70.01 24.88 28.52
N ALA A 184 -70.47 24.23 29.59
CA ALA A 184 -70.74 22.79 29.63
C ALA A 184 -72.07 22.38 28.93
N GLY A 185 -72.94 23.34 28.59
CA GLY A 185 -74.18 23.13 27.82
C GLY A 185 -74.03 23.17 26.30
N SER A 186 -72.82 23.40 25.77
CA SER A 186 -72.51 23.44 24.33
C SER A 186 -71.89 22.11 23.88
N ALA A 187 -72.75 21.14 23.56
CA ALA A 187 -72.40 19.78 23.15
C ALA A 187 -71.77 19.64 21.73
N ASP A 188 -70.94 20.59 21.30
CA ASP A 188 -70.36 20.63 19.95
C ASP A 188 -68.88 21.10 19.92
N ALA A 189 -68.05 20.69 20.88
CA ALA A 189 -66.61 20.95 20.87
C ALA A 189 -65.73 19.68 20.89
N ASP A 190 -66.32 18.48 20.84
CA ASP A 190 -65.60 17.20 20.87
C ASP A 190 -65.40 16.58 19.47
N LYS A 191 -65.69 17.35 18.40
CA LYS A 191 -65.60 16.87 17.00
C LYS A 191 -64.37 17.37 16.23
N GLU A 192 -63.50 18.16 16.84
CA GLU A 192 -62.38 18.82 16.13
C GLU A 192 -60.98 18.35 16.55
N ILE A 193 -60.85 17.50 17.57
CA ILE A 193 -59.58 16.87 17.97
C ILE A 193 -59.32 15.55 17.23
N GLY A 194 -60.37 14.90 16.71
CA GLY A 194 -60.27 13.65 15.94
C GLY A 194 -59.74 13.78 14.50
N LYS A 195 -59.53 15.00 14.00
CA LYS A 195 -59.16 15.25 12.59
C LYS A 195 -57.67 15.57 12.38
N VAL A 196 -56.89 15.78 13.44
CA VAL A 196 -55.46 16.16 13.33
C VAL A 196 -54.52 14.98 13.59
N VAL A 197 -55.03 13.86 14.11
CA VAL A 197 -54.25 12.61 14.31
C VAL A 197 -54.29 11.68 13.07
N SER A 198 -55.10 11.99 12.06
CA SER A 198 -55.17 11.23 10.79
C SER A 198 -54.18 11.69 9.71
N ASP A 199 -53.47 12.81 9.89
CA ASP A 199 -52.57 13.38 8.87
C ASP A 199 -51.07 13.17 9.19
N THR A 200 -50.73 12.15 9.98
CA THR A 200 -49.32 11.74 10.17
C THR A 200 -49.14 10.24 9.97
N GLN A 201 -49.39 9.77 8.75
CA GLN A 201 -48.77 8.56 8.21
C GLN A 201 -48.55 8.72 6.71
N ASP A 202 -47.34 9.15 6.34
CA ASP A 202 -46.69 8.75 5.09
C ASP A 202 -45.17 8.87 5.28
N GLY A 203 -44.65 7.98 6.12
CA GLY A 203 -43.25 7.55 6.11
C GLY A 203 -43.20 6.14 5.52
N PRO A 204 -42.13 5.78 4.79
CA PRO A 204 -42.17 4.73 3.77
C PRO A 204 -42.40 3.34 4.35
N SER A 205 -43.35 2.62 3.76
CA SER A 205 -43.62 1.21 4.00
C SER A 205 -42.45 0.35 3.50
N ILE A 206 -41.74 -0.28 4.44
CA ILE A 206 -40.86 -1.40 4.13
C ILE A 206 -41.78 -2.59 3.85
N SER A 207 -41.91 -2.93 2.57
CA SER A 207 -42.51 -4.18 2.12
C SER A 207 -41.40 -5.09 1.59
N ASP A 208 -41.46 -6.35 2.02
CA ASP A 208 -40.51 -7.41 1.73
C ASP A 208 -40.37 -7.66 0.21
N GLY A 209 -39.14 -7.54 -0.27
CA GLY A 209 -38.73 -7.89 -1.62
C GLY A 209 -37.24 -7.68 -1.80
N GLU A 210 -36.45 -8.75 -1.65
CA GLU A 210 -35.03 -8.74 -2.03
C GLU A 210 -34.88 -8.28 -3.50
N PRO A 211 -33.87 -7.44 -3.78
CA PRO A 211 -32.74 -8.00 -4.52
C PRO A 211 -31.41 -7.43 -4.02
N THR A 212 -30.71 -8.20 -3.19
CA THR A 212 -29.27 -8.04 -3.00
C THR A 212 -28.57 -8.50 -4.28
N ARG A 213 -28.46 -7.60 -5.26
CA ARG A 213 -27.66 -7.82 -6.46
C ARG A 213 -27.06 -6.53 -7.00
N MET A 214 -26.26 -5.85 -6.17
CA MET A 214 -25.40 -4.74 -6.61
C MET A 214 -24.05 -4.77 -5.87
N PHE A 215 -23.37 -5.92 -5.86
CA PHE A 215 -21.91 -5.99 -5.70
C PHE A 215 -21.40 -7.22 -6.45
N GLY A 216 -21.16 -7.02 -7.75
CA GLY A 216 -20.56 -8.01 -8.63
C GLY A 216 -20.11 -7.33 -9.91
N GLY A 217 -18.79 -7.09 -10.02
CA GLY A 217 -18.13 -6.65 -11.25
C GLY A 217 -17.24 -5.42 -11.06
N GLY A 218 -15.94 -5.65 -10.83
CA GLY A 218 -14.93 -4.59 -10.78
C GLY A 218 -13.60 -5.07 -10.19
N ASP A 219 -12.94 -5.97 -10.90
CA ASP A 219 -11.49 -6.23 -10.93
C ASP A 219 -10.78 -6.76 -9.67
N SER A 220 -10.92 -8.06 -9.46
CA SER A 220 -9.85 -8.86 -8.85
C SER A 220 -8.76 -9.13 -9.88
N ASN A 221 -7.71 -8.31 -9.89
CA ASN A 221 -6.44 -8.71 -10.52
C ASN A 221 -5.63 -9.54 -9.51
N THR A 222 -6.00 -10.82 -9.39
CA THR A 222 -5.22 -11.79 -8.62
C THR A 222 -4.09 -12.33 -9.47
N ILE A 223 -2.89 -12.06 -8.95
CA ILE A 223 -1.58 -12.58 -9.32
C ILE A 223 -1.65 -14.10 -9.50
N HIS A 224 -1.37 -14.59 -10.72
CA HIS A 224 -1.10 -15.99 -10.95
C HIS A 224 0.41 -16.23 -10.90
N PHE A 225 0.87 -16.85 -9.81
CA PHE A 225 2.14 -17.56 -9.79
C PHE A 225 2.01 -18.82 -10.65
N GLY A 226 2.95 -19.01 -11.58
CA GLY A 226 3.12 -20.21 -12.39
C GLY A 226 4.61 -20.40 -12.66
N LYS A 227 5.06 -21.64 -12.44
CA LYS A 227 6.43 -22.14 -12.52
C LYS A 227 7.08 -21.99 -13.90
#